data_AF-A0A1J6JYA2-F1
#
_entry.id   AF-A0A1J6JYA2-F1
#
_cell.length_a   1.000
_cell.length_b   1.000
_cell.length_c   1.000
_cell.angle_alpha   90.00
_cell.angle_beta   90.00
_cell.angle_gamma   90.00
#
_symmetry.space_group_name_H-M   'P 1'
#
loop_
_entity.id
_entity.type
_entity.pdbx_description
1 polymer ?
#
loop_
_entity_poly.entity_id
_entity_poly.type
_entity_poly.pdbx_seq_one_letter_code
_entity_poly.pdbx_strand_id
1 'polypeptide(L)'
;QCIFCKQADEVFDDIFFECTMTKELWSRLLKWLGHNRTIRYWKCEVAWISRYATKKNGHWAIVTCVFGMMIYTIWRERNKLRFQGGTTTVSSICKEIAIHIHTRG
;
A
#
# COMPACT_ATOMS: atom_id res chain seq x y z
N GLN A 1 -10.49 -11.78 12.29
CA GLN A 1 -9.24 -11.09 12.71
C GLN A 1 -8.24 -10.93 11.56
N CYS A 2 -7.85 -9.68 11.28
CA CYS A 2 -6.88 -9.28 10.27
C CYS A 2 -5.49 -9.90 10.52
N ILE A 3 -4.93 -10.56 9.51
CA ILE A 3 -3.66 -11.29 9.61
C ILE A 3 -2.44 -10.38 9.87
N PHE A 4 -2.53 -9.09 9.51
CA PHE A 4 -1.43 -8.13 9.67
C PHE A 4 -1.38 -7.50 11.06
N CYS A 5 -2.48 -6.89 11.53
CA CYS A 5 -2.50 -6.18 12.81
C CYS A 5 -3.06 -7.02 13.97
N LYS A 6 -3.78 -8.10 13.70
CA LYS A 6 -4.46 -8.95 14.71
C LYS A 6 -5.45 -8.20 15.62
N GLN A 7 -5.84 -6.98 15.27
CA GLN A 7 -6.62 -6.07 16.13
C GLN A 7 -8.08 -5.92 15.72
N ALA A 8 -8.39 -6.01 14.43
CA ALA A 8 -9.74 -5.85 13.88
C ALA A 8 -10.17 -7.09 13.10
N ASP A 9 -11.45 -7.18 12.74
CA ASP A 9 -11.91 -8.21 11.82
C ASP A 9 -11.37 -8.00 10.40
N GLU A 10 -11.37 -9.08 9.63
CA GLU A 10 -10.78 -9.07 8.30
C GLU A 10 -11.85 -8.66 7.28
N VAL A 11 -12.18 -7.36 7.26
CA VAL A 11 -13.05 -6.75 6.25
C VAL A 11 -12.20 -6.03 5.21
N PHE A 12 -12.69 -5.89 3.98
CA PHE A 12 -11.91 -5.29 2.88
C PHE A 12 -11.36 -3.90 3.23
N ASP A 13 -12.20 -3.01 3.78
CA ASP A 13 -11.80 -1.66 4.18
C ASP A 13 -10.74 -1.70 5.31
N ASP A 14 -10.90 -2.64 6.26
CA ASP A 14 -9.92 -2.88 7.31
C ASP A 14 -8.55 -3.27 6.76
N ILE A 15 -8.49 -4.13 5.73
CA ILE A 15 -7.20 -4.58 5.19
C ILE A 15 -6.44 -3.42 4.57
N PHE A 16 -7.10 -2.57 3.78
CA PHE A 16 -6.36 -1.64 2.94
C PHE A 16 -6.01 -0.31 3.61
N PHE A 17 -6.82 0.22 4.55
CA PHE A 17 -6.45 1.48 5.23
C PHE A 17 -6.90 1.66 6.69
N GLU A 18 -7.66 0.72 7.29
CA GLU A 18 -7.92 0.77 8.74
C GLU A 18 -6.95 -0.10 9.55
N CYS A 19 -6.29 -1.06 8.91
CA CYS A 19 -5.19 -1.81 9.49
C CYS A 19 -3.97 -0.90 9.69
N THR A 20 -3.45 -0.90 10.92
CA THR A 20 -2.30 -0.09 11.33
C THR A 20 -1.06 -0.35 10.46
N MET A 21 -0.81 -1.60 10.09
CA MET A 21 0.34 -2.00 9.27
C MET A 21 0.24 -1.50 7.82
N THR A 22 -0.92 -1.63 7.17
CA THR A 22 -1.10 -1.16 5.77
C THR A 22 -1.20 0.36 5.69
N LYS A 23 -1.78 1.00 6.71
CA LYS A 23 -1.77 2.46 6.87
C LYS A 23 -0.35 3.01 7.04
N GLU A 24 0.48 2.34 7.84
CA GLU A 24 1.89 2.71 8.02
C GLU A 24 2.67 2.52 6.71
N LEU A 25 2.44 1.40 6.01
CA LEU A 25 3.06 1.12 4.71
C LEU A 25 2.78 2.24 3.70
N TRP A 26 1.51 2.62 3.53
CA TRP A 26 1.15 3.68 2.59
C TRP A 26 1.72 5.05 3.01
N SER A 27 1.72 5.36 4.30
CA SER A 27 2.34 6.57 4.85
C SER A 27 3.84 6.66 4.53
N ARG A 28 4.59 5.56 4.69
CA ARG A 28 6.02 5.52 4.37
C ARG A 28 6.27 5.67 2.87
N LEU A 29 5.49 4.99 2.03
CA LEU A 29 5.59 5.09 0.57
C LEU A 29 5.28 6.51 0.08
N LEU A 30 4.25 7.15 0.63
CA LEU A 30 3.92 8.55 0.29
C LEU A 30 5.03 9.52 0.70
N LYS A 31 5.59 9.38 1.90
CA LYS A 31 6.74 10.19 2.32
C LYS A 31 7.93 10.01 1.38
N TRP A 32 8.22 8.78 0.97
CA TRP A 32 9.27 8.48 -0.01
C TRP A 32 8.99 9.14 -1.37
N LEU A 33 7.73 9.19 -1.79
CA LEU A 33 7.27 9.88 -3.00
C LEU A 33 7.12 11.41 -2.85
N GLY A 34 7.56 12.00 -1.72
CA GLY A 34 7.50 13.44 -1.50
C GLY A 34 6.11 13.98 -1.10
N HIS A 35 5.19 13.12 -0.69
CA HIS A 35 3.85 13.50 -0.23
C HIS A 35 3.73 13.37 1.29
N ASN A 36 3.58 14.50 1.98
CA ASN A 36 3.27 14.51 3.41
C ASN A 36 1.78 14.76 3.63
N ARG A 37 0.99 13.69 3.76
CA ARG A 37 -0.46 13.76 4.00
C ARG A 37 -0.93 12.72 5.00
N THR A 38 -2.03 13.03 5.68
CA THR A 38 -2.72 12.06 6.54
C THR A 38 -3.45 11.04 5.68
N ILE A 39 -3.21 9.75 5.96
CA ILE A 39 -3.92 8.64 5.31
C ILE A 39 -5.37 8.63 5.76
N ARG A 40 -6.28 8.64 4.79
CA ARG A 40 -7.73 8.56 5.00
C ARG A 40 -8.24 7.14 4.73
N TYR A 41 -9.54 6.94 4.85
CA TYR A 41 -10.19 5.67 4.51
C TYR A 41 -10.06 5.36 3.01
N TRP A 42 -10.24 4.08 2.67
CA TRP A 42 -10.02 3.54 1.32
C TRP A 42 -10.58 4.37 0.18
N LYS A 43 -11.88 4.72 0.23
CA LYS A 43 -12.53 5.49 -0.83
C LYS A 43 -11.87 6.86 -1.06
N CYS A 44 -11.36 7.51 -0.01
CA CYS A 44 -10.64 8.78 -0.12
C CYS A 44 -9.29 8.62 -0.82
N GLU A 45 -8.52 7.58 -0.49
CA GLU A 45 -7.21 7.35 -1.11
C GLU A 45 -7.36 6.97 -2.58
N VAL A 46 -8.32 6.10 -2.91
CA VAL A 46 -8.64 5.76 -4.31
C VAL A 46 -9.06 7.00 -5.08
N ALA A 47 -10.00 7.80 -4.56
CA ALA A 47 -10.44 9.02 -5.24
C ALA A 47 -9.29 10.02 -5.43
N TRP A 48 -8.40 10.14 -4.45
CA TRP A 48 -7.21 10.97 -4.57
C TRP A 48 -6.34 10.48 -5.72
N ILE A 49 -5.96 9.20 -5.75
CA ILE A 49 -5.07 8.67 -6.79
C ILE A 49 -5.72 8.74 -8.17
N SER A 50 -6.98 8.34 -8.31
CA SER A 50 -7.71 8.40 -9.59
C SER A 50 -7.76 9.82 -10.15
N ARG A 51 -7.94 10.84 -9.29
CA ARG A 51 -7.94 12.25 -9.72
C ARG A 51 -6.62 12.69 -10.34
N TYR A 52 -5.49 12.16 -9.88
CA TYR A 52 -4.18 12.57 -10.38
C TYR A 52 -3.60 11.62 -11.43
N ALA A 53 -4.02 10.36 -11.46
CA ALA A 53 -3.62 9.37 -12.47
C ALA A 53 -3.98 9.81 -13.90
N THR A 54 -5.01 10.64 -14.07
CA THR A 54 -5.42 11.19 -15.37
C THR A 54 -4.57 12.37 -15.84
N LYS A 55 -3.67 12.90 -15.00
CA LYS A 55 -2.81 14.02 -15.36
C LYS A 55 -1.58 13.52 -16.13
N LYS A 56 -1.20 14.23 -17.19
CA LYS A 56 0.03 13.98 -17.97
C LYS A 56 1.27 14.43 -17.19
N ASN A 57 1.60 13.74 -16.10
CA ASN A 57 2.76 14.01 -15.26
C ASN A 57 3.40 12.69 -14.81
N GLY A 58 4.68 12.50 -15.14
CA GLY A 58 5.42 11.28 -14.82
C GLY A 58 5.48 10.96 -13.33
N HIS A 59 5.53 11.98 -12.46
CA HIS A 59 5.47 11.78 -11.00
C HIS A 59 4.18 11.08 -10.58
N TRP A 60 3.04 11.51 -11.12
CA TRP A 60 1.74 10.90 -10.81
C TRP A 60 1.57 9.50 -11.41
N ALA A 61 2.24 9.22 -12.53
CA ALA A 61 2.35 7.85 -13.04
C ALA A 61 3.10 6.95 -12.04
N ILE A 62 4.24 7.40 -11.51
CA ILE A 62 5.01 6.66 -10.48
C ILE A 62 4.17 6.45 -9.22
N VAL A 63 3.51 7.49 -8.70
CA VAL A 63 2.63 7.38 -7.52
C VAL A 63 1.52 6.35 -7.75
N THR A 64 0.89 6.34 -8.93
CA THR A 64 -0.16 5.38 -9.29
C THR A 64 0.38 3.96 -9.39
N CYS A 65 1.56 3.77 -9.99
CA CYS A 65 2.24 2.48 -10.07
C CYS A 65 2.58 1.93 -8.67
N VAL A 66 3.13 2.78 -7.79
CA VAL A 66 3.46 2.41 -6.41
C VAL A 66 2.21 1.98 -5.65
N PHE A 67 1.09 2.69 -5.83
CA PHE A 67 -0.17 2.31 -5.20
C PHE A 67 -0.71 0.96 -5.68
N GLY A 68 -0.71 0.73 -7.00
CA GLY A 68 -1.12 -0.55 -7.57
C GLY A 68 -0.25 -1.70 -7.09
N MET A 69 1.08 -1.49 -7.05
CA MET A 69 2.03 -2.47 -6.54
C MET A 69 1.83 -2.75 -5.04
N MET A 70 1.58 -1.72 -4.24
CA MET A 70 1.26 -1.87 -2.83
C MET A 70 0.01 -2.74 -2.63
N ILE A 71 -1.07 -2.48 -3.37
CA ILE A 71 -2.31 -3.28 -3.28
C ILE A 71 -2.02 -4.75 -3.62
N TYR A 72 -1.32 -4.98 -4.72
CA TYR A 72 -0.94 -6.33 -5.15
C TYR A 72 -0.11 -7.04 -4.08
N THR A 73 0.93 -6.39 -3.55
CA THR A 73 1.81 -6.98 -2.54
C THR A 73 1.07 -7.25 -1.23
N ILE A 74 0.21 -6.33 -0.76
CA ILE A 74 -0.64 -6.57 0.42
C ILE A 74 -1.50 -7.82 0.20
N TRP A 75 -2.17 -7.92 -0.95
CA TRP A 75 -3.02 -9.08 -1.26
C TRP A 75 -2.24 -10.39 -1.30
N ARG A 76 -1.06 -10.37 -1.94
CA ARG A 76 -0.16 -11.52 -2.04
C ARG A 76 0.35 -11.96 -0.67
N GLU A 77 0.84 -11.04 0.15
CA GLU A 77 1.34 -11.32 1.50
C GLU A 77 0.20 -11.83 2.40
N ARG A 78 -1.00 -11.26 2.31
CA ARG A 78 -2.17 -11.73 3.06
C ARG A 78 -2.46 -13.20 2.75
N ASN A 79 -2.54 -13.56 1.47
CA ASN A 79 -2.82 -14.93 1.06
C ASN A 79 -1.70 -15.88 1.49
N LYS A 80 -0.43 -15.48 1.33
CA LYS A 80 0.71 -16.26 1.79
C LYS A 80 0.64 -16.53 3.30
N LEU A 81 0.45 -15.50 4.12
CA LEU A 81 0.36 -15.63 5.57
C LEU A 81 -0.84 -16.51 5.99
N ARG A 82 -1.97 -16.41 5.28
CA ARG A 82 -3.19 -17.17 5.56
C ARG A 82 -3.01 -18.68 5.30
N PHE A 83 -2.35 -19.05 4.20
CA PHE A 83 -2.28 -20.45 3.75
C PHE A 83 -0.95 -21.14 4.00
N GLN A 84 0.14 -20.38 4.11
CA GLN A 84 1.51 -20.91 4.23
C GLN A 84 2.19 -20.43 5.52
N GLY A 85 1.58 -19.50 6.27
CA GLY A 85 2.16 -18.91 7.47
C GLY A 85 3.33 -17.97 7.18
N GLY A 86 4.13 -17.69 8.21
CA GLY A 86 5.30 -16.81 8.16
C GLY A 86 5.06 -15.44 8.78
N THR A 87 5.95 -14.49 8.44
CA THR A 87 5.85 -13.09 8.88
C THR A 87 6.12 -12.14 7.72
N THR A 88 5.54 -10.95 7.77
CA THR A 88 5.83 -9.87 6.84
C THR A 88 5.99 -8.58 7.63
N THR A 89 6.83 -7.66 7.15
CA THR A 89 7.07 -6.36 7.80
C THR A 89 6.80 -5.22 6.84
N VAL A 90 6.46 -4.05 7.38
CA VAL A 90 6.31 -2.83 6.56
C VAL A 90 7.60 -2.55 5.77
N SER A 91 8.75 -2.69 6.42
CA SER A 91 10.05 -2.43 5.81
C SER A 91 10.38 -3.38 4.66
N SER A 92 10.03 -4.67 4.77
CA SER A 92 10.26 -5.64 3.68
C SER A 92 9.44 -5.30 2.44
N ILE A 93 8.16 -4.93 2.62
CA ILE A 93 7.28 -4.55 1.51
C ILE A 93 7.73 -3.23 0.88
N CYS A 94 8.07 -2.20 1.68
CA CYS A 94 8.61 -0.95 1.15
C CYS A 94 9.85 -1.18 0.29
N LYS A 95 10.78 -2.04 0.75
CA LYS A 95 12.01 -2.35 0.04
C LYS A 95 11.73 -3.04 -1.30
N GLU A 96 10.82 -4.01 -1.31
CA GLU A 96 10.40 -4.71 -2.53
C GLU A 96 9.82 -3.73 -3.56
N ILE A 97 8.90 -2.86 -3.14
CA ILE A 97 8.27 -1.87 -4.03
C ILE A 97 9.32 -0.90 -4.57
N ALA A 98 10.20 -0.39 -3.71
CA ALA A 98 11.25 0.54 -4.13
C ALA A 98 12.20 -0.08 -5.17
N ILE A 99 12.62 -1.33 -4.97
CA ILE A 99 13.47 -2.06 -5.93
C ILE A 99 12.75 -2.21 -7.27
N HIS A 100 11.49 -2.67 -7.27
CA HIS A 100 10.75 -2.86 -8.50
C HIS A 100 10.54 -1.59 -9.31
N ILE A 101 10.31 -0.45 -8.64
CA ILE A 101 10.19 0.85 -9.30
C ILE A 101 11.54 1.32 -9.85
N HIS A 102 12.65 1.15 -9.12
CA HIS A 102 13.99 1.57 -9.57
C HIS A 102 14.53 0.73 -10.72
N THR A 103 14.24 -0.58 -10.77
CA THR A 103 14.75 -1.46 -11.82
C THR A 103 13.96 -1.36 -13.14
N ARG A 104 12.75 -0.79 -13.12
CA ARG A 104 11.84 -0.74 -14.28
C ARG A 104 11.38 0.67 -14.66
N GLY A 105 11.89 1.69 -13.97
CA GLY A 105 11.63 3.11 -14.22
C GLY A 105 12.64 3.75 -15.14
#